data_AF-A0A7V3W1H7-F1
#
_entry.id   AF-A0A7V3W1H7-F1
#
_cell.length_a   1.000
_cell.length_b   1.000
_cell.length_c   1.000
_cell.angle_alpha   90.00
_cell.angle_beta   90.00
_cell.angle_gamma   90.00
#
_symmetry.space_group_name_H-M   'P 1'
#
loop_
_entity.id
_entity.type
_entity.pdbx_description
1 polymer ?
#
loop_
_entity_poly.entity_id
_entity_poly.type
_entity_poly.pdbx_seq_one_letter_code
_entity_poly.pdbx_strand_id
1 'polypeptide(L)'
;VVLDLSADFRLKRREVYEAWYAPHKASQFLESAVYGLPELHRESLRRANLIAVPGCYPTSAILALAPLASCGLLSEEPIVVNSASGVTGAGRSLDLGSLFCEVNEGLKAYKVAQHRHTPEMEEEISRLVGQEIRVTFVPHLVPMSRGILSTIYVRTKRGAEEKELLELYRKYYGQEPFIRVLPQGQFPNVRDVRGTNFCDIGIKVDGRTGLVIIISAIDNLVKGASGQAVQCMNLRMGFAETEALEGPALFL
;
A
#
# COMPACT_ATOMS: atom_id res chain seq x y z
N VAL A 1 18.61 11.97 10.55
CA VAL A 1 17.69 10.97 9.95
C VAL A 1 16.95 11.67 8.83
N VAL A 2 16.86 11.06 7.66
CA VAL A 2 16.11 11.56 6.50
C VAL A 2 14.92 10.65 6.27
N LEU A 3 13.73 11.24 6.14
CA LEU A 3 12.54 10.56 5.68
C LEU A 3 12.20 11.13 4.29
N ASP A 4 12.41 10.32 3.26
CA ASP A 4 12.15 10.70 1.89
C ASP A 4 10.76 10.22 1.47
N LEU A 5 9.86 11.16 1.18
CA LEU A 5 8.52 10.87 0.66
C LEU A 5 8.50 10.72 -0.86
N SER A 6 9.62 11.01 -1.54
CA SER A 6 9.80 10.72 -2.96
C SER A 6 9.93 9.22 -3.22
N ALA A 7 10.14 8.85 -4.48
CA ALA A 7 10.36 7.46 -4.90
C ALA A 7 11.84 7.09 -5.01
N ASP A 8 12.76 8.04 -4.83
CA ASP A 8 14.16 7.93 -5.23
C ASP A 8 14.87 6.75 -4.56
N PHE A 9 14.58 6.48 -3.29
CA PHE A 9 15.25 5.42 -2.52
C PHE A 9 14.38 4.20 -2.20
N ARG A 10 13.19 4.08 -2.82
CA ARG A 10 12.24 2.98 -2.52
C ARG A 10 12.67 1.64 -3.08
N LEU A 11 13.29 1.63 -4.26
CA LEU A 11 13.70 0.42 -4.98
C LEU A 11 15.17 0.10 -4.72
N LYS A 12 15.47 -1.12 -4.29
CA LYS A 12 16.84 -1.54 -3.97
C LYS A 12 17.70 -1.75 -5.20
N ARG A 13 17.10 -2.26 -6.27
CA ARG A 13 17.82 -2.55 -7.52
C ARG A 13 17.87 -1.30 -8.39
N ARG A 14 19.08 -0.79 -8.59
CA ARG A 14 19.34 0.38 -9.44
C ARG A 14 18.75 0.20 -10.84
N GLU A 15 18.92 -0.97 -11.43
CA GLU A 15 18.48 -1.28 -12.79
C GLU A 15 16.95 -1.19 -12.90
N VAL A 16 16.24 -1.62 -11.86
CA VAL A 16 14.77 -1.52 -11.79
C VAL A 16 14.36 -0.05 -11.64
N TYR A 17 15.02 0.71 -10.77
CA TYR A 17 14.75 2.15 -10.67
C TYR A 17 14.94 2.86 -12.01
N GLU A 18 16.08 2.65 -12.67
CA GLU A 18 16.42 3.34 -13.92
C GLU A 18 15.49 2.94 -15.08
N ALA A 19 14.96 1.72 -15.09
CA ALA A 19 13.98 1.26 -16.07
C ALA A 19 12.61 1.94 -15.94
N TRP A 20 12.20 2.33 -14.73
CA TRP A 20 10.87 2.92 -14.46
C TRP A 20 10.90 4.45 -14.29
N TYR A 21 12.06 4.99 -13.97
CA TYR A 21 12.26 6.40 -13.64
C TYR A 21 13.30 7.02 -14.59
N ALA A 22 14.51 7.23 -14.09
CA ALA A 22 15.60 7.95 -14.73
C ALA A 22 16.95 7.46 -14.15
N PRO A 23 18.11 7.83 -14.71
CA PRO A 23 19.41 7.48 -14.13
C PRO A 23 19.50 7.85 -12.64
N HIS A 24 19.89 6.88 -11.80
CA HIS A 24 19.92 7.09 -10.36
C HIS A 24 21.17 7.87 -9.95
N LYS A 25 20.98 9.08 -9.41
CA LYS A 25 22.10 10.01 -9.12
C LYS A 25 22.81 9.77 -7.79
N ALA A 26 22.23 8.95 -6.91
CA ALA A 26 22.73 8.71 -5.56
C ALA A 26 22.70 7.22 -5.18
N SER A 27 23.06 6.34 -6.13
CA SER A 27 22.82 4.88 -6.03
C SER A 27 23.57 4.22 -4.87
N GLN A 28 24.64 4.85 -4.38
CA GLN A 28 25.38 4.42 -3.20
C GLN A 28 24.55 4.38 -1.91
N PHE A 29 23.39 5.06 -1.86
CA PHE A 29 22.52 5.05 -0.67
C PHE A 29 21.37 4.04 -0.75
N LEU A 30 21.10 3.44 -1.93
CA LEU A 30 20.00 2.50 -2.14
C LEU A 30 20.05 1.31 -1.17
N GLU A 31 21.24 0.74 -0.95
CA GLU A 31 21.43 -0.39 -0.06
C GLU A 31 21.08 -0.03 1.40
N SER A 32 21.46 1.17 1.84
CA SER A 32 21.27 1.65 3.22
C SER A 32 19.85 2.16 3.53
N ALA A 33 19.08 2.55 2.50
CA ALA A 33 17.74 3.09 2.67
C ALA A 33 16.77 2.02 3.20
N VAL A 34 16.01 2.26 4.26
CA VAL A 34 15.02 1.28 4.73
C VAL A 34 13.64 1.65 4.18
N TYR A 35 12.94 0.67 3.61
CA TYR A 35 11.58 0.87 3.12
C TYR A 35 10.64 1.13 4.30
N GLY A 36 9.95 2.27 4.26
CA GLY A 36 9.19 2.86 5.36
C GLY A 36 7.81 2.26 5.59
N LEU A 37 7.70 0.93 5.66
CA LEU A 37 6.46 0.22 5.97
C LEU A 37 6.61 -0.48 7.34
N PRO A 38 6.22 0.17 8.45
CA PRO A 38 6.42 -0.31 9.82
C PRO A 38 5.98 -1.75 10.05
N GLU A 39 4.82 -2.13 9.52
CA GLU A 39 4.23 -3.46 9.67
C GLU A 39 5.15 -4.58 9.17
N LEU A 40 6.08 -4.29 8.24
CA LEU A 40 7.03 -5.27 7.69
C LEU A 40 8.48 -5.02 8.13
N HIS A 41 8.86 -3.77 8.40
CA HIS A 41 10.26 -3.36 8.58
C HIS A 41 10.57 -2.69 9.91
N ARG A 42 9.67 -2.79 10.91
CA ARG A 42 9.77 -2.13 12.23
C ARG A 42 11.17 -2.12 12.83
N GLU A 43 11.82 -3.29 12.89
CA GLU A 43 13.13 -3.44 13.53
C GLU A 43 14.28 -2.79 12.76
N SER A 44 14.19 -2.76 11.43
CA SER A 44 15.13 -2.03 10.57
C SER A 44 14.93 -0.52 10.71
N LEU A 45 13.68 -0.07 10.82
CA LEU A 45 13.32 1.35 10.92
C LEU A 45 13.82 2.00 12.22
N ARG A 46 13.85 1.26 13.34
CA ARG A 46 14.44 1.74 14.62
C ARG A 46 15.89 2.22 14.47
N ARG A 47 16.63 1.71 13.48
CA ARG A 47 18.06 1.99 13.25
C ARG A 47 18.35 2.75 11.95
N ALA A 48 17.34 2.99 11.11
CA ALA A 48 17.51 3.57 9.79
C ALA A 48 17.89 5.06 9.82
N ASN A 49 18.88 5.47 9.02
CA ASN A 49 19.23 6.89 8.88
C ASN A 49 18.63 7.53 7.62
N LEU A 50 18.25 6.71 6.64
CA LEU A 50 17.51 7.06 5.44
C LEU A 50 16.31 6.12 5.35
N ILE A 51 15.10 6.69 5.41
CA ILE A 51 13.84 5.95 5.34
C ILE A 51 13.15 6.39 4.05
N ALA A 52 12.93 5.44 3.14
CA ALA A 52 12.18 5.66 1.91
C ALA A 52 10.70 5.38 2.18
N VAL A 53 9.92 6.44 2.35
CA VAL A 53 8.49 6.31 2.67
C VAL A 53 7.76 5.76 1.45
N PRO A 54 6.95 4.69 1.61
CA PRO A 54 6.23 4.04 0.53
C PRO A 54 5.33 4.96 -0.28
N GLY A 55 5.04 4.56 -1.51
CA GLY A 55 3.93 5.11 -2.27
C GLY A 55 2.58 4.77 -1.63
N CYS A 56 1.59 5.61 -1.90
CA CYS A 56 0.24 5.44 -1.36
C CYS A 56 -0.44 4.14 -1.84
N TYR A 57 -0.40 3.83 -3.14
CA TYR A 57 -0.94 2.55 -3.65
C TYR A 57 -0.13 1.32 -3.21
N PRO A 58 1.22 1.33 -3.22
CA PRO A 58 2.02 0.26 -2.63
C PRO A 58 1.65 -0.02 -1.18
N THR A 59 1.41 1.02 -0.37
CA THR A 59 1.00 0.83 1.02
C THR A 59 -0.28 0.00 1.14
N SER A 60 -1.36 0.37 0.42
CA SER A 60 -2.62 -0.39 0.47
C SER A 60 -2.46 -1.80 -0.08
N ALA A 61 -1.75 -1.94 -1.21
CA ALA A 61 -1.58 -3.23 -1.89
C ALA A 61 -0.70 -4.20 -1.10
N ILE A 62 0.44 -3.74 -0.58
CA ILE A 62 1.39 -4.57 0.16
C ILE A 62 0.76 -5.02 1.49
N LEU A 63 0.12 -4.12 2.24
CA LEU A 63 -0.57 -4.48 3.48
C LEU A 63 -1.69 -5.50 3.22
N ALA A 64 -2.42 -5.37 2.10
CA ALA A 64 -3.42 -6.35 1.73
C ALA A 64 -2.81 -7.72 1.39
N LEU A 65 -1.66 -7.78 0.72
CA LEU A 65 -1.05 -9.04 0.24
C LEU A 65 -0.10 -9.70 1.24
N ALA A 66 0.49 -8.95 2.17
CA ALA A 66 1.58 -9.41 3.03
C ALA A 66 1.26 -10.67 3.85
N PRO A 67 0.05 -10.88 4.42
CA PRO A 67 -0.25 -12.10 5.15
C PRO A 67 -0.21 -13.35 4.27
N LEU A 68 -0.76 -13.29 3.06
CA LEU A 68 -0.70 -14.41 2.11
C LEU A 68 0.72 -14.66 1.61
N ALA A 69 1.47 -13.59 1.33
CA ALA A 69 2.85 -13.67 0.87
C ALA A 69 3.74 -14.31 1.94
N SER A 70 3.66 -13.83 3.18
CA SER A 70 4.47 -14.28 4.32
C SER A 70 4.19 -15.74 4.70
N CYS A 71 2.98 -16.23 4.48
CA CYS A 71 2.61 -17.63 4.71
C CYS A 71 2.80 -18.52 3.47
N GLY A 72 3.38 -18.00 2.38
CA GLY A 72 3.65 -18.76 1.16
C GLY A 72 2.39 -19.26 0.46
N LEU A 73 1.24 -18.61 0.68
CA LEU A 73 -0.06 -19.02 0.15
C LEU A 73 -0.36 -18.46 -1.24
N LEU A 74 0.31 -17.39 -1.67
CA LEU A 74 0.13 -16.84 -3.03
C LEU A 74 0.52 -17.87 -4.09
N SER A 75 -0.35 -18.12 -5.08
CA SER A 75 0.00 -18.96 -6.23
C SER A 75 0.95 -18.23 -7.18
N GLU A 76 1.40 -18.93 -8.22
CA GLU A 76 2.18 -18.34 -9.32
C GLU A 76 1.30 -17.61 -10.35
N GLU A 77 -0.03 -17.60 -10.16
CA GLU A 77 -0.93 -16.88 -11.06
C GLU A 77 -0.80 -15.36 -10.90
N PRO A 78 -1.13 -14.58 -11.95
CA PRO A 78 -1.04 -13.13 -11.90
C PRO A 78 -1.88 -12.52 -10.77
N ILE A 79 -1.25 -11.66 -9.98
CA ILE A 79 -1.93 -10.81 -9.01
C ILE A 79 -2.50 -9.60 -9.76
N VAL A 80 -3.79 -9.32 -9.60
CA VAL A 80 -4.43 -8.13 -10.17
C VAL A 80 -4.73 -7.14 -9.06
N VAL A 81 -4.14 -5.95 -9.14
CA VAL A 81 -4.40 -4.82 -8.24
C VAL A 81 -5.18 -3.78 -9.01
N ASN A 82 -6.46 -3.62 -8.67
CA ASN A 82 -7.30 -2.54 -9.21
C ASN A 82 -7.54 -1.53 -8.10
N SER A 83 -7.07 -0.29 -8.26
CA SER A 83 -7.20 0.71 -7.20
C SER A 83 -7.90 1.97 -7.68
N ALA A 84 -8.66 2.59 -6.79
CA ALA A 84 -9.29 3.89 -6.99
C ALA A 84 -8.71 4.88 -5.99
N SER A 85 -8.27 6.06 -6.45
CA SER A 85 -7.74 7.13 -5.59
C SER A 85 -8.45 8.45 -5.83
N GLY A 86 -8.62 9.20 -4.73
CA GLY A 86 -8.95 10.61 -4.81
C GLY A 86 -7.85 11.46 -5.47
N VAL A 87 -8.23 12.66 -5.92
CA VAL A 87 -7.41 13.54 -6.77
C VAL A 87 -6.16 14.05 -6.07
N THR A 88 -6.16 14.17 -4.74
CA THR A 88 -5.01 14.72 -4.00
C THR A 88 -3.72 13.93 -4.18
N GLY A 89 -3.79 12.67 -4.62
CA GLY A 89 -2.61 11.87 -4.99
C GLY A 89 -1.83 12.42 -6.20
N ALA A 90 -2.46 13.24 -7.04
CA ALA A 90 -1.80 13.92 -8.17
C ALA A 90 -0.95 15.14 -7.73
N GLY A 91 -1.08 15.57 -6.47
CA GLY A 91 -0.40 16.74 -5.93
C GLY A 91 -1.14 18.05 -6.19
N ARG A 92 -0.44 19.18 -6.00
CA ARG A 92 -0.99 20.54 -6.11
C ARG A 92 -0.58 21.25 -7.42
N SER A 93 0.24 20.61 -8.25
CA SER A 93 0.71 21.19 -9.51
C SER A 93 -0.46 21.40 -10.48
N LEU A 94 -0.37 22.45 -11.30
CA LEU A 94 -1.38 22.69 -12.33
C LEU A 94 -1.24 21.64 -13.43
N ASP A 95 -2.27 20.83 -13.59
CA ASP A 95 -2.40 19.81 -14.62
C ASP A 95 -3.85 19.82 -15.14
N LEU A 96 -4.01 19.81 -16.47
CA LEU A 96 -5.33 19.85 -17.09
C LEU A 96 -6.20 18.68 -16.61
N GLY A 97 -5.61 17.47 -16.56
CA GLY A 97 -6.32 16.26 -16.15
C GLY A 97 -6.79 16.25 -14.68
N SER A 98 -6.35 17.23 -13.89
CA SER A 98 -6.62 17.40 -12.46
C SER A 98 -7.53 18.59 -12.15
N LEU A 99 -7.94 19.38 -13.16
CA LEU A 99 -8.89 20.48 -12.96
C LEU A 99 -10.24 19.95 -12.48
N PHE A 100 -10.95 20.74 -11.66
CA PHE A 100 -12.23 20.32 -11.07
C PHE A 100 -13.22 19.80 -12.12
N CYS A 101 -13.44 20.53 -13.22
CA CYS A 101 -14.36 20.12 -14.28
C CYS A 101 -13.90 18.91 -15.10
N GLU A 102 -12.60 18.56 -15.06
CA GLU A 102 -12.02 17.40 -15.76
C GLU A 102 -12.07 16.11 -14.92
N VAL A 103 -12.41 16.24 -13.64
CA VAL A 103 -12.51 15.13 -12.68
C VAL A 103 -13.94 14.94 -12.18
N ASN A 104 -14.63 16.03 -11.82
CA ASN A 104 -15.96 15.98 -11.21
C ASN A 104 -16.95 15.20 -12.11
N GLU A 105 -17.82 14.38 -11.49
CA GLU A 105 -18.74 13.47 -12.18
C GLU A 105 -18.08 12.42 -13.11
N GLY A 106 -16.76 12.23 -13.00
CA GLY A 106 -15.98 11.31 -13.84
C GLY A 106 -15.23 10.25 -13.05
N LEU A 107 -15.00 9.11 -13.69
CA LEU A 107 -14.10 8.04 -13.23
C LEU A 107 -13.27 7.59 -14.43
N LYS A 108 -11.93 7.60 -14.31
CA LYS A 108 -11.04 7.23 -15.41
C LYS A 108 -9.85 6.40 -14.94
N ALA A 109 -9.53 5.35 -15.70
CA ALA A 109 -8.27 4.63 -15.54
C ALA A 109 -7.10 5.48 -16.06
N TYR A 110 -5.91 5.31 -15.49
CA TYR A 110 -4.70 5.98 -15.96
C TYR A 110 -3.47 5.10 -15.76
N LYS A 111 -2.42 5.30 -16.57
CA LYS A 111 -1.15 4.55 -16.48
C LYS A 111 -1.35 3.03 -16.35
N VAL A 112 -2.33 2.50 -17.08
CA VAL A 112 -2.75 1.09 -17.05
C VAL A 112 -1.55 0.19 -17.35
N ALA A 113 -1.23 -0.73 -16.44
CA ALA A 113 -0.10 -1.65 -16.53
C ALA A 113 1.29 -0.98 -16.71
N GLN A 114 1.41 0.31 -16.44
CA GLN A 114 2.65 1.10 -16.64
C GLN A 114 2.90 2.11 -15.51
N HIS A 115 2.25 1.94 -14.36
CA HIS A 115 2.39 2.86 -13.24
C HIS A 115 3.68 2.58 -12.45
N ARG A 116 4.41 3.64 -12.08
CA ARG A 116 5.69 3.56 -11.36
C ARG A 116 5.66 2.96 -9.94
N HIS A 117 4.47 2.58 -9.47
CA HIS A 117 4.29 1.91 -8.19
C HIS A 117 4.26 0.39 -8.34
N THR A 118 4.10 -0.13 -9.55
CA THR A 118 4.20 -1.56 -9.86
C THR A 118 5.51 -2.18 -9.35
N PRO A 119 6.72 -1.66 -9.67
CA PRO A 119 7.96 -2.29 -9.20
C PRO A 119 8.11 -2.26 -7.67
N GLU A 120 7.49 -1.29 -7.00
CA GLU A 120 7.50 -1.19 -5.54
C GLU A 120 6.68 -2.30 -4.89
N MET A 121 5.46 -2.56 -5.42
CA MET A 121 4.63 -3.70 -5.00
C MET A 121 5.33 -5.03 -5.28
N GLU A 122 5.91 -5.18 -6.48
CA GLU A 122 6.59 -6.41 -6.89
C GLU A 122 7.82 -6.69 -6.03
N GLU A 123 8.66 -5.70 -5.74
CA GLU A 123 9.87 -5.90 -4.94
C GLU A 123 9.54 -6.37 -3.51
N GLU A 124 8.57 -5.73 -2.86
CA GLU A 124 8.22 -6.05 -1.48
C GLU A 124 7.47 -7.37 -1.34
N ILE A 125 6.56 -7.68 -2.27
CA ILE A 125 5.89 -8.99 -2.27
C ILE A 125 6.86 -10.10 -2.66
N SER A 126 7.74 -9.88 -3.64
CA SER A 126 8.79 -10.85 -4.02
C SER A 126 9.72 -11.15 -2.83
N ARG A 127 10.08 -10.13 -2.05
CA ARG A 127 10.89 -10.28 -0.83
C ARG A 127 10.21 -11.21 0.19
N LEU A 128 8.90 -11.05 0.40
CA LEU A 128 8.15 -11.89 1.35
C LEU A 128 8.00 -13.34 0.88
N VAL A 129 7.83 -13.56 -0.43
CA VAL A 129 7.67 -14.92 -0.98
C VAL A 129 9.01 -15.62 -1.19
N GLY A 130 10.09 -14.87 -1.42
CA GLY A 130 11.42 -15.41 -1.76
C GLY A 130 11.61 -15.77 -3.24
N GLN A 131 10.71 -15.29 -4.12
CA GLN A 131 10.79 -15.46 -5.57
C GLN A 131 10.17 -14.25 -6.30
N GLU A 132 10.42 -14.10 -7.60
CA GLU A 132 9.82 -13.01 -8.39
C GLU A 132 8.30 -13.16 -8.46
N ILE A 133 7.59 -12.10 -8.06
CA ILE A 133 6.14 -11.95 -8.18
C ILE A 133 5.85 -10.77 -9.10
N ARG A 134 4.88 -10.95 -10.00
CA ARG A 134 4.42 -9.91 -10.90
C ARG A 134 3.00 -9.47 -10.59
N VAL A 135 2.73 -8.18 -10.77
CA VAL A 135 1.41 -7.60 -10.53
C VAL A 135 0.90 -6.87 -11.77
N THR A 136 -0.36 -7.14 -12.13
CA THR A 136 -1.10 -6.27 -13.06
C THR A 136 -1.73 -5.15 -12.25
N PHE A 137 -1.26 -3.92 -12.41
CA PHE A 137 -1.78 -2.76 -11.68
C PHE A 137 -2.54 -1.79 -12.58
N VAL A 138 -3.77 -1.47 -12.17
CA VAL A 138 -4.65 -0.49 -12.84
C VAL A 138 -5.19 0.51 -11.82
N PRO A 139 -4.67 1.74 -11.80
CA PRO A 139 -5.22 2.80 -10.98
C PRO A 139 -6.33 3.59 -11.70
N HIS A 140 -7.30 4.05 -10.93
CA HIS A 140 -8.43 4.85 -11.34
C HIS A 140 -8.45 6.15 -10.54
N LEU A 141 -8.63 7.27 -11.23
CA LEU A 141 -8.91 8.55 -10.62
C LEU A 141 -10.42 8.64 -10.38
N VAL A 142 -10.83 8.94 -9.16
CA VAL A 142 -12.24 9.07 -8.76
C VAL A 142 -12.56 10.48 -8.26
N PRO A 143 -13.83 10.94 -8.35
CA PRO A 143 -14.21 12.33 -8.11
C PRO A 143 -14.40 12.60 -6.61
N MET A 144 -13.35 12.33 -5.83
CA MET A 144 -13.25 12.62 -4.40
C MET A 144 -11.86 13.16 -4.09
N SER A 145 -11.71 13.93 -3.01
CA SER A 145 -10.41 14.54 -2.72
C SER A 145 -9.40 13.51 -2.18
N ARG A 146 -9.79 12.68 -1.21
CA ARG A 146 -8.90 11.78 -0.46
C ARG A 146 -9.43 10.36 -0.42
N GLY A 147 -8.52 9.43 -0.18
CA GLY A 147 -8.78 8.01 -0.02
C GLY A 147 -8.23 7.19 -1.17
N ILE A 148 -7.75 5.98 -0.84
CA ILE A 148 -7.47 4.91 -1.79
C ILE A 148 -8.28 3.69 -1.38
N LEU A 149 -8.92 3.05 -2.36
CA LEU A 149 -9.50 1.71 -2.22
C LEU A 149 -8.80 0.79 -3.23
N SER A 150 -8.14 -0.25 -2.75
CA SER A 150 -7.49 -1.26 -3.58
C SER A 150 -8.26 -2.57 -3.50
N THR A 151 -8.81 -3.01 -4.62
CA THR A 151 -9.41 -4.34 -4.80
C THR A 151 -8.40 -5.23 -5.49
N ILE A 152 -8.01 -6.30 -4.81
CA ILE A 152 -6.93 -7.18 -5.22
C ILE A 152 -7.49 -8.58 -5.42
N TYR A 153 -7.21 -9.15 -6.59
CA TYR A 153 -7.60 -10.50 -6.95
C TYR A 153 -6.38 -11.38 -7.00
N VAL A 154 -6.40 -12.47 -6.24
CA VAL A 154 -5.33 -13.47 -6.21
C VAL A 154 -5.92 -14.86 -6.13
N ARG A 155 -5.13 -15.85 -6.56
CA ARG A 155 -5.39 -17.25 -6.24
C ARG A 155 -4.38 -17.72 -5.21
N THR A 156 -4.82 -18.60 -4.32
CA THR A 156 -3.95 -19.27 -3.36
C THR A 156 -3.45 -20.61 -3.89
N LYS A 157 -2.25 -21.05 -3.50
CA LYS A 157 -1.65 -22.34 -3.94
C LYS A 157 -2.54 -23.54 -3.66
N ARG A 158 -3.31 -23.46 -2.58
CA ARG A 158 -4.38 -24.40 -2.23
C ARG A 158 -5.67 -23.62 -2.05
N GLY A 159 -6.83 -24.25 -2.25
CA GLY A 159 -8.10 -23.65 -1.86
C GLY A 159 -8.06 -23.24 -0.40
N ALA A 160 -8.60 -22.06 -0.09
CA ALA A 160 -8.66 -21.53 1.27
C ALA A 160 -10.10 -21.09 1.57
N GLU A 161 -10.58 -21.40 2.77
CA GLU A 161 -11.87 -20.92 3.22
C GLU A 161 -11.78 -19.46 3.68
N GLU A 162 -12.85 -18.69 3.46
CA GLU A 162 -12.89 -17.28 3.87
C GLU A 162 -12.62 -17.09 5.37
N LYS A 163 -13.12 -18.02 6.20
CA LYS A 163 -12.89 -18.01 7.65
C LYS A 163 -11.40 -18.26 8.00
N GLU A 164 -10.75 -19.21 7.33
CA GLU A 164 -9.31 -19.49 7.50
C GLU A 164 -8.48 -18.25 7.17
N LEU A 165 -8.81 -17.56 6.07
CA LEU A 165 -8.10 -16.35 5.67
C LEU A 165 -8.32 -15.19 6.64
N LEU A 166 -9.55 -15.00 7.14
CA LEU A 166 -9.82 -13.96 8.15
C LEU A 166 -9.06 -14.22 9.45
N GLU A 167 -8.99 -15.46 9.91
CA GLU A 167 -8.21 -15.85 11.09
C GLU A 167 -6.71 -15.62 10.87
N LEU A 168 -6.19 -15.96 9.67
CA LEU A 168 -4.82 -15.67 9.28
C LEU A 168 -4.51 -14.17 9.37
N TYR A 169 -5.33 -13.31 8.78
CA TYR A 169 -5.10 -11.87 8.77
C TYR A 169 -5.20 -11.26 10.17
N ARG A 170 -6.19 -11.68 10.96
CA ARG A 170 -6.31 -11.23 12.36
C ARG A 170 -5.12 -11.65 13.21
N LYS A 171 -4.59 -12.86 12.98
CA LYS A 171 -3.38 -13.32 13.66
C LYS A 171 -2.16 -12.52 13.23
N TYR A 172 -2.00 -12.31 11.93
CA TYR A 172 -0.86 -11.59 11.36
C TYR A 172 -0.81 -10.13 11.83
N TYR A 173 -1.95 -9.44 11.83
CA TYR A 173 -2.07 -8.03 12.19
C TYR A 173 -2.56 -7.76 13.62
N GLY A 174 -2.71 -8.80 14.44
CA GLY A 174 -3.39 -8.68 15.74
C GLY A 174 -2.70 -7.79 16.78
N GLN A 175 -1.47 -7.34 16.51
CA GLN A 175 -0.72 -6.39 17.34
C GLN A 175 -0.38 -5.09 16.58
N GLU A 176 -0.84 -4.94 15.33
CA GLU A 176 -0.55 -3.76 14.54
C GLU A 176 -1.54 -2.63 14.87
N PRO A 177 -1.05 -1.46 15.34
CA PRO A 177 -1.93 -0.42 15.87
C PRO A 177 -2.80 0.24 14.80
N PHE A 178 -2.37 0.20 13.54
CA PHE A 178 -3.00 0.91 12.43
C PHE A 178 -3.66 -0.01 11.40
N ILE A 179 -3.74 -1.30 11.66
CA ILE A 179 -4.37 -2.26 10.73
C ILE A 179 -5.68 -2.78 11.34
N ARG A 180 -6.79 -2.63 10.62
CA ARG A 180 -8.10 -3.14 11.04
C ARG A 180 -8.58 -4.19 10.04
N VAL A 181 -8.58 -5.45 10.47
CA VAL A 181 -9.16 -6.55 9.69
C VAL A 181 -10.65 -6.63 9.99
N LEU A 182 -11.47 -6.28 9.00
CA LEU A 182 -12.92 -6.18 9.15
C LEU A 182 -13.58 -7.56 9.35
N PRO A 183 -14.75 -7.61 10.02
CA PRO A 183 -15.53 -8.83 10.12
C PRO A 183 -15.93 -9.42 8.77
N GLN A 184 -16.24 -10.72 8.76
CA GLN A 184 -16.73 -11.41 7.58
C GLN A 184 -17.96 -10.70 6.99
N GLY A 185 -17.95 -10.49 5.67
CA GLY A 185 -19.03 -9.82 4.95
C GLY A 185 -19.02 -8.29 5.04
N GLN A 186 -18.06 -7.69 5.77
CA GLN A 186 -17.84 -6.24 5.76
C GLN A 186 -16.64 -5.90 4.88
N PHE A 187 -16.73 -4.73 4.23
CA PHE A 187 -15.71 -4.25 3.30
C PHE A 187 -15.33 -2.81 3.61
N PRO A 188 -14.05 -2.44 3.41
CA PRO A 188 -13.59 -1.10 3.69
C PRO A 188 -14.31 -0.03 2.87
N ASN A 189 -14.54 1.11 3.50
CA ASN A 189 -14.94 2.35 2.84
C ASN A 189 -13.87 3.41 3.08
N VAL A 190 -13.44 4.09 2.02
CA VAL A 190 -12.43 5.17 2.12
C VAL A 190 -12.84 6.30 3.06
N ARG A 191 -14.14 6.48 3.29
CA ARG A 191 -14.69 7.45 4.25
C ARG A 191 -14.28 7.12 5.69
N ASP A 192 -14.20 5.84 6.05
CA ASP A 192 -13.99 5.37 7.42
C ASP A 192 -12.52 5.48 7.88
N VAL A 193 -11.61 5.73 6.92
CA VAL A 193 -10.17 5.94 7.14
C VAL A 193 -9.71 7.36 6.82
N ARG A 194 -10.61 8.22 6.31
CA ARG A 194 -10.29 9.60 5.90
C ARG A 194 -9.73 10.40 7.09
N GLY A 195 -8.56 10.99 6.89
CA GLY A 195 -7.84 11.77 7.91
C GLY A 195 -7.10 10.93 8.96
N THR A 196 -7.10 9.61 8.84
CA THR A 196 -6.48 8.71 9.83
C THR A 196 -5.26 7.98 9.29
N ASN A 197 -4.44 7.44 10.19
CA ASN A 197 -3.34 6.56 9.81
C ASN A 197 -3.76 5.08 9.66
N PHE A 198 -5.06 4.76 9.69
CA PHE A 198 -5.54 3.38 9.57
C PHE A 198 -5.51 2.84 8.14
N CYS A 199 -5.30 1.53 8.04
CA CYS A 199 -5.58 0.70 6.88
C CYS A 199 -6.64 -0.35 7.25
N ASP A 200 -7.76 -0.31 6.56
CA ASP A 200 -8.86 -1.26 6.74
C ASP A 200 -8.75 -2.35 5.69
N ILE A 201 -8.92 -3.61 6.07
CA ILE A 201 -8.81 -4.77 5.18
C ILE A 201 -10.05 -5.66 5.31
N GLY A 202 -10.72 -5.93 4.20
CA GLY A 202 -11.79 -6.93 4.07
C GLY A 202 -11.41 -8.04 3.10
N ILE A 203 -11.95 -9.24 3.30
CA ILE A 203 -11.60 -10.44 2.53
C ILE A 203 -12.88 -11.15 2.09
N LYS A 204 -12.91 -11.58 0.83
CA LYS A 204 -13.94 -12.45 0.26
C LYS A 204 -13.30 -13.59 -0.51
N VAL A 205 -13.83 -14.80 -0.38
CA VAL A 205 -13.50 -15.91 -1.30
C VAL A 205 -14.68 -16.13 -2.23
N ASP A 206 -14.45 -16.02 -3.54
CA ASP A 206 -15.42 -16.43 -4.55
C ASP A 206 -15.28 -17.94 -4.80
N GLY A 207 -16.14 -18.73 -4.16
CA GLY A 207 -16.14 -20.19 -4.28
C GLY A 207 -16.39 -20.71 -5.71
N ARG A 208 -16.95 -19.90 -6.62
CA ARG A 208 -17.18 -20.32 -8.02
C ARG A 208 -15.92 -20.24 -8.86
N THR A 209 -15.10 -19.20 -8.66
CA THR A 209 -13.89 -18.96 -9.44
C THR A 209 -12.61 -19.38 -8.71
N GLY A 210 -12.70 -19.58 -7.39
CA GLY A 210 -11.57 -19.84 -6.51
C GLY A 210 -10.68 -18.63 -6.27
N LEU A 211 -11.14 -17.41 -6.61
CA LEU A 211 -10.40 -16.18 -6.37
C LEU A 211 -10.60 -15.71 -4.92
N VAL A 212 -9.50 -15.29 -4.31
CA VAL A 212 -9.50 -14.49 -3.10
C VAL A 212 -9.50 -13.02 -3.52
N ILE A 213 -10.48 -12.28 -2.99
CA ILE A 213 -10.66 -10.85 -3.22
C ILE A 213 -10.32 -10.17 -1.89
N ILE A 214 -9.24 -9.38 -1.89
CA ILE A 214 -8.82 -8.59 -0.73
C ILE A 214 -9.08 -7.13 -1.06
N ILE A 215 -9.83 -6.45 -0.21
CA ILE A 215 -10.10 -5.02 -0.35
C ILE A 215 -9.38 -4.31 0.77
N SER A 216 -8.59 -3.29 0.46
CA SER A 216 -8.00 -2.40 1.46
C SER A 216 -8.38 -0.94 1.22
N ALA A 217 -8.50 -0.18 2.30
CA ALA A 217 -8.69 1.27 2.23
C ALA A 217 -7.73 2.03 3.15
N ILE A 218 -7.20 3.14 2.66
CA ILE A 218 -6.35 4.08 3.41
C ILE A 218 -6.69 5.53 3.04
N ASP A 219 -6.34 6.49 3.90
CA ASP A 219 -6.18 7.89 3.44
C ASP A 219 -4.83 8.02 2.72
N ASN A 220 -4.87 8.44 1.45
CA ASN A 220 -3.70 8.52 0.57
C ASN A 220 -2.66 9.57 1.00
N LEU A 221 -3.04 10.54 1.82
CA LEU A 221 -2.14 11.59 2.33
C LEU A 221 -1.67 11.32 3.77
N VAL A 222 -2.36 10.45 4.51
CA VAL A 222 -1.99 10.07 5.88
C VAL A 222 -1.27 8.72 5.86
N LYS A 223 -1.97 7.59 5.99
CA LYS A 223 -1.32 6.26 5.93
C LYS A 223 -0.61 6.02 4.60
N GLY A 224 -1.11 6.59 3.50
CA GLY A 224 -0.45 6.50 2.19
C GLY A 224 0.75 7.43 1.99
N ALA A 225 1.06 8.34 2.93
CA ALA A 225 2.18 9.28 2.81
C ALA A 225 2.64 9.80 4.18
N SER A 226 2.18 10.98 4.60
CA SER A 226 2.76 11.74 5.72
C SER A 226 2.54 11.09 7.08
N GLY A 227 1.39 10.45 7.31
CA GLY A 227 1.13 9.70 8.54
C GLY A 227 2.08 8.51 8.70
N GLN A 228 2.32 7.79 7.61
CA GLN A 228 3.30 6.70 7.60
C GLN A 228 4.74 7.19 7.79
N ALA A 229 5.08 8.37 7.25
CA ALA A 229 6.35 9.02 7.54
C ALA A 229 6.50 9.33 9.04
N VAL A 230 5.47 9.89 9.68
CA VAL A 230 5.47 10.14 11.14
C VAL A 230 5.56 8.83 11.93
N GLN A 231 4.87 7.76 11.52
CA GLN A 231 4.95 6.44 12.15
C GLN A 231 6.39 5.89 12.10
N CYS A 232 7.05 6.01 10.95
CA CYS A 232 8.46 5.65 10.79
C CYS A 232 9.39 6.53 11.63
N MET A 233 9.11 7.84 11.69
CA MET A 233 9.87 8.79 12.52
C MET A 233 9.77 8.41 14.00
N ASN A 234 8.57 8.08 14.49
CA ASN A 234 8.34 7.68 15.86
C ASN A 234 9.22 6.49 16.25
N LEU A 235 9.19 5.43 15.42
CA LEU A 235 10.04 4.25 15.61
C LEU A 235 11.53 4.59 15.63
N ARG A 236 11.97 5.45 14.72
CA ARG A 236 13.37 5.83 14.61
C ARG A 236 13.83 6.73 15.75
N MET A 237 12.97 7.58 16.29
CA MET A 237 13.28 8.50 17.38
C MET A 237 13.05 7.88 18.77
N GLY A 238 12.49 6.67 18.83
CA GLY A 238 12.21 5.96 20.08
C GLY A 238 10.93 6.43 20.79
N PHE A 239 10.04 7.11 20.08
CA PHE A 239 8.69 7.43 20.56
C PHE A 239 7.76 6.22 20.43
N ALA A 240 6.59 6.30 21.07
CA ALA A 240 5.51 5.35 20.82
C ALA A 240 5.12 5.41 19.33
N GLU A 241 4.92 4.25 18.70
CA GLU A 241 4.61 4.18 17.27
C GLU A 241 3.34 4.98 16.90
N THR A 242 2.38 5.06 17.81
CA THR A 242 1.10 5.74 17.63
C THR A 242 1.10 7.23 18.01
N GLU A 243 2.22 7.75 18.50
CA GLU A 243 2.34 9.14 18.96
C GLU A 243 1.87 10.11 17.86
N ALA A 244 0.90 10.97 18.19
CA ALA A 244 0.24 11.95 17.31
C ALA A 244 -0.51 11.38 16.08
N LEU A 245 -0.81 10.07 16.05
CA LEU A 245 -1.43 9.39 14.90
C LEU A 245 -2.79 8.74 15.19
N GLU A 246 -3.30 8.86 16.42
CA GLU A 246 -4.58 8.28 16.87
C GLU A 246 -5.79 9.21 16.66
N GLY A 247 -5.67 10.21 15.78
CA GLY A 247 -6.77 11.08 15.42
C GLY A 247 -7.96 10.29 14.84
N PRO A 248 -9.21 10.60 15.24
CA PRO A 248 -10.38 9.92 14.70
C PRO A 248 -10.60 10.26 13.23
N ALA A 249 -11.33 9.40 12.52
CA ALA A 249 -11.70 9.67 11.13
C ALA A 249 -12.58 10.93 11.01
N LEU A 250 -12.31 11.73 9.99
CA LEU A 250 -13.06 12.96 9.70
C LEU A 250 -14.30 12.63 8.86
N PHE A 251 -15.42 12.48 9.56
CA PHE A 251 -16.71 12.08 8.99
C PHE A 251 -17.65 13.29 8.79
N LEU A 252 -17.23 14.28 8.00
CA LEU A 252 -18.06 15.42 7.59
C LEU A 252 -17.80 15.79 6.13
#